data_AF-A0A7U6FUK6-F1
#
_entry.id   AF-A0A7U6FUK6-F1
#
_cell.length_a   1.000
_cell.length_b   1.000
_cell.length_c   1.000
_cell.angle_alpha   90.00
_cell.angle_beta   90.00
_cell.angle_gamma   90.00
#
_symmetry.space_group_name_H-M   'P 1'
#
loop_
_entity.id
_entity.type
_entity.pdbx_description
1 polymer ?
#
loop_
_entity_poly.entity_id
_entity_poly.type
_entity_poly.pdbx_seq_one_letter_code
_entity_poly.pdbx_strand_id
1 'polypeptide(L)' 'MPVICVANSKGGTGKTTVSLNLIHHLQPDFIIDLDFHKGLSDINRLGGNLEIHRTQEKAQLLEWFEDESKLVFVDTGGV' A
#
# COMPACT_ATOMS: atom_id res chain seq x y z
N MET A 1 12.49 -10.65 -4.16
CA MET A 1 11.24 -9.86 -4.10
C MET A 1 11.48 -8.36 -4.19
N PRO A 2 10.95 -7.64 -5.19
CA PRO A 2 10.88 -6.18 -5.14
C PRO A 2 9.71 -5.72 -4.25
N VAL A 3 10.01 -4.93 -3.23
CA VAL A 3 9.01 -4.19 -2.45
C VAL A 3 9.15 -2.71 -2.78
N ILE A 4 8.06 -2.11 -3.25
CA ILE A 4 7.99 -0.67 -3.51
C ILE A 4 7.19 -0.03 -2.38
N CYS A 5 7.82 0.92 -1.69
CA CYS A 5 7.24 1.56 -0.52
C CYS A 5 7.17 3.07 -0.73
N VAL A 6 5.97 3.64 -0.63
CA VAL A 6 5.76 5.09 -0.69
C VAL A 6 5.73 5.63 0.74
N ALA A 7 6.88 6.13 1.19
CA ALA A 7 7.08 6.51 2.59
C ALA A 7 7.46 7.98 2.76
N ASN A 8 6.73 8.66 3.65
CA ASN A 8 7.05 9.98 4.16
C ASN A 8 6.24 10.23 5.45
N SER A 9 6.93 10.53 6.54
CA SER A 9 6.31 10.74 7.86
C SER A 9 5.31 11.89 7.89
N LYS A 10 5.45 12.88 6.99
CA LYS A 10 4.57 14.05 6.95
C LYS A 10 3.27 13.77 6.18
N GLY A 11 2.14 14.03 6.81
CA GLY A 11 0.80 14.07 6.20
C GLY A 11 0.66 15.18 5.15
N GLY A 12 -0.20 14.97 4.15
CA GLY A 12 -0.44 15.94 3.08
C GLY A 12 0.64 16.03 1.98
N THR A 13 1.61 15.11 1.98
CA THR A 13 2.71 15.06 0.98
C THR A 13 2.35 14.36 -0.33
N GLY A 14 1.11 13.89 -0.48
CA GLY A 14 0.64 13.24 -1.71
C GLY A 14 0.98 11.75 -1.85
N LYS A 15 1.41 11.06 -0.78
CA LYS A 15 1.73 9.61 -0.79
C LYS A 15 0.63 8.76 -1.41
N THR A 16 -0.56 8.77 -0.80
CA THR A 16 -1.71 8.00 -1.27
C THR A 16 -2.12 8.36 -2.70
N THR A 17 -2.00 9.64 -3.08
CA THR A 17 -2.25 10.08 -4.47
C THR A 17 -1.25 9.45 -5.43
N VAL A 18 0.04 9.46 -5.11
CA VAL A 18 1.07 8.81 -5.92
C VAL A 18 0.87 7.30 -5.95
N SER A 19 0.61 6.68 -4.79
CA SER A 19 0.30 5.25 -4.66
C SER A 19 -0.82 4.82 -5.59
N LEU A 20 -1.97 5.50 -5.53
CA LEU A 20 -3.13 5.20 -6.36
C LEU A 20 -2.80 5.25 -7.86
N ASN A 21 -2.03 6.25 -8.30
CA ASN A 21 -1.68 6.38 -9.72
C ASN A 21 -0.62 5.35 -10.16
N LEU A 22 0.37 5.05 -9.31
CA LEU A 22 1.44 4.10 -9.65
C LEU A 22 0.95 2.66 -9.72
N ILE A 23 0.03 2.25 -8.85
CA ILE A 23 -0.49 0.87 -8.79
C ILE A 23 -0.99 0.39 -10.16
N HIS A 24 -1.69 1.24 -10.91
CA HIS A 24 -2.22 0.88 -12.23
C HIS A 24 -1.15 0.69 -13.31
N HIS A 25 0.01 1.34 -13.17
CA HIS A 25 1.12 1.22 -14.11
C HIS A 25 2.08 0.10 -13.74
N LEU A 26 2.29 -0.12 -12.44
CA LEU A 26 3.21 -1.13 -11.93
C LEU A 26 2.58 -2.52 -11.87
N GLN A 27 1.24 -2.60 -11.81
CA GLN A 27 0.48 -3.85 -11.69
C GLN A 27 1.05 -4.80 -10.62
N PRO A 28 1.21 -4.34 -9.35
CA PRO A 28 1.73 -5.18 -8.29
C PRO A 28 0.80 -6.38 -8.02
N ASP A 29 1.38 -7.52 -7.67
CA ASP A 29 0.64 -8.72 -7.28
C ASP A 29 -0.04 -8.57 -5.91
N PHE A 30 0.50 -7.68 -5.06
CA PHE A 30 0.01 -7.49 -3.70
C PHE A 30 0.10 -6.01 -3.28
N ILE A 31 -1.02 -5.45 -2.83
CA ILE A 31 -1.13 -4.04 -2.42
C ILE A 31 -1.44 -3.98 -0.93
N ILE A 32 -0.64 -3.21 -0.18
CA ILE A 32 -0.77 -3.04 1.26
C ILE A 32 -0.99 -1.57 1.59
N ASP A 33 -2.04 -1.30 2.35
CA ASP A 33 -2.30 0.00 2.98
C ASP A 33 -2.01 -0.10 4.49
N LEU A 34 -0.87 0.44 4.89
CA LEU A 34 -0.44 0.53 6.30
C LEU A 34 -0.87 1.86 6.95
N ASP A 35 -1.53 2.76 6.22
CA ASP A 35 -2.00 4.01 6.79
C ASP A 35 -3.05 3.76 7.87
N PHE A 36 -2.85 4.33 9.05
CA PHE A 36 -3.81 4.29 10.14
C PHE A 36 -5.13 4.92 9.73
N HIS A 37 -5.07 6.00 8.94
CA HIS A 37 -6.24 6.71 8.40
C HIS A 37 -6.88 6.02 7.19
N LYS A 38 -6.32 4.89 6.74
CA LYS A 38 -6.88 4.06 5.65
C LYS A 38 -7.03 4.82 4.32
N GLY A 39 -6.18 5.82 4.06
CA GLY A 39 -6.36 6.73 2.92
C GLY A 39 -6.55 5.99 1.59
N LEU A 40 -5.66 5.04 1.28
CA LEU A 40 -5.73 4.29 0.03
C LEU A 40 -6.98 3.40 -0.03
N SER A 41 -7.26 2.68 1.07
CA SER A 41 -8.41 1.78 1.17
C SER A 41 -9.75 2.52 1.04
N ASP A 42 -9.87 3.68 1.70
CA ASP A 42 -11.10 4.47 1.68
C ASP A 42 -11.31 5.15 0.33
N ILE A 43 -10.26 5.63 -0.33
CA ILE A 43 -10.37 6.12 -1.72
C ILE A 43 -10.78 5.00 -2.67
N ASN A 44 -10.19 3.81 -2.56
CA ASN A 44 -10.54 2.67 -3.41
C ASN A 44 -12.02 2.26 -3.24
N ARG A 45 -12.63 2.45 -2.08
CA ARG A 45 -14.08 2.19 -1.86
C ARG A 45 -15.00 3.13 -2.61
N LEU A 46 -14.52 4.28 -3.11
CA LEU A 46 -15.33 5.26 -3.84
C LEU A 46 -15.51 4.92 -5.33
N GLY A 47 -15.19 3.70 -5.75
CA GLY A 47 -15.38 3.23 -7.13
C GLY A 47 -14.18 2.51 -7.73
N GLY A 48 -13.13 2.28 -6.95
CA GLY A 48 -12.02 1.43 -7.33
C GLY A 48 -12.34 -0.06 -7.17
N ASN A 49 -11.48 -0.89 -7.74
CA ASN A 49 -11.59 -2.35 -7.76
C ASN A 49 -10.29 -3.03 -7.31
N LEU A 50 -9.40 -2.31 -6.64
CA LEU A 50 -8.14 -2.86 -6.15
C LEU A 50 -8.40 -3.78 -4.95
N GLU A 51 -7.73 -4.93 -4.90
CA GLU A 51 -7.63 -5.74 -3.70
C GLU A 51 -6.54 -5.16 -2.81
N ILE A 52 -6.94 -4.58 -1.67
CA ILE A 52 -6.02 -3.89 -0.76
C ILE A 52 -6.01 -4.63 0.57
N HIS A 53 -4.84 -5.11 0.97
CA HIS A 53 -4.62 -5.75 2.25
C HIS A 53 -4.20 -4.72 3.29
N ARG A 54 -4.60 -4.97 4.54
CA ARG A 54 -4.30 -4.08 5.67
C ARG A 54 -3.90 -4.91 6.87
N THR A 55 -2.90 -4.44 7.58
CA THR A 55 -2.52 -4.99 8.88
C THR A 55 -2.00 -3.90 9.79
N GLN A 56 -2.03 -4.15 11.09
CA GLN A 56 -1.30 -3.40 12.10
C GLN A 56 -0.27 -4.29 12.80
N GLU A 57 -0.24 -5.58 12.45
CA GLU A 57 0.59 -6.60 13.08
C GLU A 57 1.86 -6.80 12.26
N LYS A 58 3.02 -6.50 12.88
CA LYS A 58 4.33 -6.68 12.22
C LYS A 58 4.54 -8.11 11.75
N ALA A 59 4.09 -9.11 12.51
CA ALA A 59 4.26 -10.51 12.15
C ALA A 59 3.55 -10.85 10.83
N GLN A 60 2.31 -10.38 10.64
CA GLN A 60 1.55 -10.59 9.42
C GLN A 60 2.17 -9.86 8.23
N LEU A 61 2.70 -8.64 8.45
CA LEU A 61 3.41 -7.92 7.39
C LEU A 61 4.66 -8.69 6.93
N LEU A 62 5.42 -9.26 7.87
CA LEU A 62 6.60 -10.06 7.55
C LEU A 62 6.23 -11.34 6.81
N GLU A 63 5.14 -12.02 7.22
CA GLU A 63 4.59 -13.20 6.52
C GLU A 63 4.26 -12.89 5.04
N TRP A 64 3.63 -11.74 4.76
CA TRP A 64 3.34 -11.32 3.39
C TRP A 64 4.58 -11.05 2.54
N PHE A 65 5.72 -10.76 3.18
CA PHE A 65 7.00 -10.55 2.49
C PHE A 65 7.82 -11.84 2.28
N GLU A 66 7.36 -13.00 2.75
CA GLU A 66 8.07 -14.26 2.56
C GLU A 66 7.96 -14.80 1.12
N ASP A 67 6.89 -14.44 0.39
CA ASP A 67 6.70 -14.88 -1.00
C ASP A 67 7.55 -14.04 -1.97
N GLU A 68 8.76 -14.53 -2.24
CA GLU A 68 9.71 -13.77 -3.04
C GLU A 68 9.34 -13.56 -4.51
N SER A 69 8.32 -14.26 -5.00
CA SER A 69 7.87 -14.23 -6.40
C SER A 69 6.99 -13.03 -6.75
N LYS A 70 6.45 -12.34 -5.74
CA LYS A 70 5.50 -11.23 -5.90
C LYS A 70 6.16 -9.86 -5.95
N LEU A 71 5.59 -8.96 -6.75
CA LEU A 71 5.80 -7.52 -6.60
C LEU A 71 4.83 -6.97 -5.54
N VAL A 72 5.38 -6.45 -4.45
CA VAL A 72 4.57 -5.89 -3.35
C VAL A 72 4.64 -4.37 -3.35
N PHE A 73 3.49 -3.71 -3.27
CA PHE A 73 3.36 -2.25 -3.17
C PHE A 73 2.80 -1.85 -1.81
N VAL A 74 3.45 -0.88 -1.14
CA VAL A 74 3.10 -0.46 0.22
C VAL A 74 2.87 1.05 0.29
N ASP A 75 1.68 1.47 0.72
CA ASP A 75 1.39 2.85 1.15
C ASP A 75 1.51 2.94 2.68
N THR A 76 2.46 3.72 3.20
CA THR A 76 2.77 3.70 4.65
C THR A 76 1.95 4.66 5.51
N GLY A 77 1.14 5.52 4.88
CA GLY A 77 0.50 6.63 5.61
C GLY A 77 1.51 7.62 6.20
N GLY A 78 1.01 8.66 6.87
CA GLY A 78 1.81 9.68 7.54
C GLY A 78 0.99 10.50 8.53
N VAL A 79 1.65 11.29 9.37
CA VAL A 79 1.07 12.04 10.50
C VAL A 79 0.85 13.51 10.16
#